data_AF-A0AAE7J8Z8-F1
#
_entry.id   AF-A0AAE7J8Z8-F1
#
_cell.length_a   1.000
_cell.length_b   1.000
_cell.length_c   1.000
_cell.angle_alpha   90.00
_cell.angle_beta   90.00
_cell.angle_gamma   90.00
#
_symmetry.space_group_name_H-M   'P 1'
#
loop_
_entity.id
_entity.type
_entity.pdbx_description
1 polymer ?
#
loop_
_entity_poly.entity_id
_entity_poly.type
_entity_poly.pdbx_seq_one_letter_code
_entity_poly.pdbx_strand_id
1 'polypeptide(L)' 'MRTNIVIDDQLMRDAMQASGARTKREAVERGLRTLVRLEQQQHIKAFRGKLIWEGDLDDSRMSHRPDPQAQAQR' A
#
# COMPACT_ATOMS: atom_id res chain seq x y z
N MET A 1 10.22 17.32 15.42
CA MET A 1 11.02 18.51 15.02
C MET A 1 10.10 19.49 14.31
N ARG A 2 10.21 20.80 14.59
CA ARG A 2 9.43 21.84 13.89
C ARG A 2 10.35 22.49 12.86
N THR A 3 9.92 22.50 11.60
CA THR A 3 10.71 23.02 10.47
C THR A 3 9.82 23.92 9.63
N ASN A 4 10.35 25.04 9.16
CA ASN A 4 9.66 25.91 8.21
C ASN A 4 10.15 25.56 6.81
N ILE A 5 9.23 25.17 5.93
CA ILE A 5 9.50 24.79 4.55
C ILE A 5 8.44 25.42 3.64
N VAL A 6 8.87 25.86 2.46
CA VAL A 6 7.96 26.39 1.43
C VAL A 6 7.46 25.20 0.62
N ILE A 7 6.14 25.05 0.54
CA ILE A 7 5.46 24.00 -0.25
C ILE A 7 4.42 24.69 -1.12
N ASP A 8 4.30 24.23 -2.37
CA ASP A 8 3.23 24.67 -3.25
C ASP A 8 1.84 24.40 -2.65
N ASP A 9 0.98 25.41 -2.70
CA ASP A 9 -0.35 25.32 -2.07
C ASP A 9 -1.29 24.36 -2.80
N GLN A 10 -1.16 24.23 -4.12
CA GLN A 10 -1.97 23.27 -4.88
C GLN A 10 -1.55 21.85 -4.52
N LEU A 11 -0.26 21.57 -4.48
CA LEU A 11 0.28 20.28 -4.06
C LEU A 11 -0.19 19.89 -2.66
N MET A 12 -0.20 20.84 -1.70
CA MET A 12 -0.69 20.57 -0.35
C MET A 12 -2.19 20.25 -0.33
N ARG A 13 -3.01 20.96 -1.12
CA ARG A 13 -4.45 20.67 -1.24
C ARG A 13 -4.68 19.27 -1.79
N ASP A 14 -3.99 18.93 -2.89
CA ASP A 14 -4.12 17.63 -3.54
C ASP A 14 -3.68 16.50 -2.60
N ALA A 15 -2.58 16.70 -1.87
CA ALA A 15 -2.10 15.75 -0.88
C ALA A 15 -3.09 15.57 0.27
N MET A 16 -3.68 16.65 0.80
CA MET A 16 -4.69 16.57 1.86
C MET A 16 -5.95 15.85 1.39
N GLN A 17 -6.42 16.14 0.17
CA GLN A 17 -7.59 15.48 -0.42
C GLN A 17 -7.35 13.99 -0.68
N ALA A 18 -6.22 13.63 -1.27
CA ALA A 18 -5.86 12.25 -1.55
C ALA A 18 -5.60 11.42 -0.28
N SER A 19 -5.02 12.04 0.76
CA SER A 19 -4.69 11.34 2.01
C SER A 19 -5.80 11.36 3.06
N GLY A 20 -6.84 12.18 2.88
CA GLY A 20 -7.89 12.43 3.87
C GLY A 20 -7.39 13.09 5.15
N ALA A 21 -6.22 13.74 5.11
CA ALA A 21 -5.58 14.33 6.27
C ALA A 21 -6.31 15.61 6.73
N ARG A 22 -6.46 15.77 8.05
CA ARG A 22 -7.15 16.94 8.63
C ARG A 22 -6.23 18.16 8.75
N THR A 23 -4.92 17.94 8.74
CA THR A 23 -3.92 19.02 8.91
C THR A 23 -2.78 18.88 7.90
N LYS A 24 -2.16 20.01 7.55
CA LYS A 24 -0.97 20.05 6.68
C LYS A 24 0.16 19.17 7.23
N ARG A 25 0.38 19.20 8.56
CA ARG A 25 1.40 18.37 9.23
C ARG A 25 1.15 16.88 9.02
N GLU A 26 -0.09 16.44 9.18
CA GLU A 26 -0.48 15.05 9.01
C GLU A 26 -0.29 14.58 7.56
N ALA A 27 -0.68 15.40 6.57
CA ALA A 27 -0.48 15.10 5.16
C ALA A 27 1.01 14.90 4.84
N VAL A 28 1.87 15.80 5.33
CA VAL A 28 3.32 15.71 5.15
C VAL A 28 3.89 14.46 5.82
N GLU A 29 3.49 14.16 7.05
CA GLU A 29 3.99 12.99 7.78
C GLU A 29 3.58 11.67 7.09
N ARG A 30 2.33 11.59 6.61
CA ARG A 30 1.84 10.45 5.81
C ARG A 30 2.61 10.31 4.49
N GLY A 31 2.89 11.43 3.82
CA GLY A 31 3.68 11.46 2.59
C GLY A 31 5.09 10.92 2.80
N LEU A 32 5.80 11.41 3.81
CA LEU A 32 7.16 10.97 4.16
C LEU A 32 7.20 9.48 4.54
N ARG A 33 6.23 9.00 5.33
CA ARG A 33 6.14 7.59 5.69
C ARG A 33 5.91 6.70 4.47
N THR A 34 5.07 7.15 3.54
CA THR A 34 4.80 6.44 2.29
C THR A 34 6.05 6.36 1.43
N LEU A 35 6.80 7.46 1.30
CA LEU A 35 8.06 7.49 0.56
C LEU A 35 9.05 6.44 1.09
N VAL A 36 9.28 6.41 2.41
CA VAL A 36 10.15 5.42 3.05
C VAL A 36 9.67 3.99 2.77
N ARG A 37 8.36 3.75 2.86
CA ARG A 37 7.78 2.43 2.56
C ARG A 37 8.00 2.01 1.10
N LEU A 38 7.85 2.93 0.16
CA LEU A 38 8.05 2.67 -1.27
C LEU A 38 9.51 2.30 -1.56
N GLU A 39 10.47 3.02 -0.98
CA GLU A 39 11.89 2.69 -1.10
C GLU A 39 12.21 1.29 -0.54
N GLN A 40 11.67 0.95 0.63
CA GLN A 40 11.84 -0.40 1.20
C GLN A 40 11.26 -1.49 0.28
N GLN A 41 10.11 -1.23 -0.36
CA GLN A 41 9.52 -2.16 -1.33
C GLN A 41 10.36 -2.29 -2.61
N GLN A 42 11.06 -1.23 -3.04
CA GLN A 42 11.97 -1.31 -4.19
C GLN A 42 13.12 -2.28 -3.92
N HIS A 43 13.63 -2.37 -2.69
CA HIS A 43 14.63 -3.38 -2.35
C HIS A 43 14.10 -4.80 -2.53
N ILE A 44 12.82 -5.05 -2.24
CA ILE A 44 12.18 -6.35 -2.51
C ILE A 44 12.13 -6.63 -4.03
N LYS A 45 11.89 -5.61 -4.86
CA LYS A 45 11.92 -5.76 -6.32
C LYS A 45 13.31 -6.18 -6.83
N ALA A 46 14.40 -5.84 -6.15
CA ALA A 46 15.75 -6.27 -6.51
C ALA A 46 15.98 -7.79 -6.35
N PHE A 47 15.08 -8.48 -5.65
CA PHE A 47 15.07 -9.95 -5.53
C PHE A 47 14.18 -10.64 -6.58
N ARG A 48 13.51 -9.90 -7.48
CA ARG A 48 12.80 -10.51 -8.62
C ARG A 48 13.76 -11.36 -9.45
N GLY A 49 13.37 -12.62 -9.69
CA GLY A 49 14.17 -13.58 -10.48
C GLY A 49 15.38 -14.17 -9.75
N LYS A 50 15.65 -13.75 -8.51
CA LYS A 50 16.74 -14.31 -7.67
C LYS A 50 16.23 -15.31 -6.63
N LEU A 51 14.97 -15.19 -6.25
CA LEU A 51 14.34 -16.10 -5.30
C LEU A 51 13.64 -17.22 -6.07
N ILE A 52 14.02 -18.45 -5.76
CA ILE A 52 13.30 -19.64 -6.20
C ILE A 52 12.03 -19.69 -5.37
N TRP A 53 10.89 -19.65 -6.05
CA TRP A 53 9.61 -19.83 -5.39
C TRP A 53 9.33 -21.33 -5.31
N GLU A 54 9.31 -21.86 -4.09
CA GLU A 54 8.92 -23.25 -3.81
C GLU A 54 7.47 -23.26 -3.30
N GLY A 55 6.54 -23.65 -4.17
CA GLY A 55 5.12 -23.76 -3.88
C GLY A 55 4.31 -24.16 -5.10
N ASP A 56 3.10 -24.71 -4.90
CA ASP A 56 2.13 -24.97 -5.97
C ASP A 56 1.13 -23.82 -6.06
N LEU A 57 0.98 -23.28 -7.26
CA LEU A 57 0.21 -22.06 -7.54
C LEU A 57 -1.29 -22.39 -7.54
N ASP A 58 -1.62 -23.61 -7.94
CA ASP A 58 -2.99 -24.08 -8.07
C ASP A 58 -3.57 -24.41 -6.68
N ASP A 59 -2.79 -25.02 -5.79
CA ASP A 59 -3.18 -25.25 -4.39
C ASP A 59 -3.47 -23.95 -3.64
N SER A 60 -2.64 -22.92 -3.85
CA SER A 60 -2.83 -21.60 -3.23
C SER A 60 -4.15 -20.94 -3.64
N ARG A 61 -4.63 -21.20 -4.86
CA ARG A 61 -5.84 -20.60 -5.44
C ARG A 61 -7.11 -21.38 -5.11
N MET A 62 -7.01 -22.68 -4.86
CA MET A 62 -8.15 -23.55 -4.54
C MET A 62 -8.75 -23.28 -3.15
N SER A 63 -7.99 -22.65 -2.23
CA SER A 63 -8.41 -22.36 -0.85
C SER A 63 -9.58 -21.37 -0.70
N HIS A 64 -9.99 -20.68 -1.76
CA HIS A 64 -11.09 -19.69 -1.72
C HIS A 64 -12.33 -20.07 -2.55
N ARG A 65 -12.49 -21.33 -2.97
CA ARG A 65 -13.74 -21.72 -3.64
C ARG A 65 -14.84 -21.95 -2.58
N PRO A 66 -15.88 -21.10 -2.48
CA PRO A 66 -16.96 -21.35 -1.54
C PRO A 66 -17.73 -22.60 -1.96
N ASP A 67 -18.08 -23.44 -0.98
CA ASP A 67 -18.83 -24.69 -1.20
C ASP A 67 -20.16 -24.41 -1.91
N PRO A 68 -20.41 -25.02 -3.09
CA PRO A 68 -21.67 -24.86 -3.82
C PRO A 68 -22.90 -25.31 -3.04
N GLN A 69 -22.72 -26.11 -1.99
CA GLN A 69 -23.81 -26.72 -1.21
C GLN A 69 -24.42 -25.79 -0.14
N ALA A 70 -23.79 -24.65 0.17
CA ALA A 70 -24.29 -23.71 1.19
C ALA A 70 -25.47 -22.83 0.71
N GLN A 71 -25.84 -22.90 -0.58
CA GLN A 71 -26.89 -22.05 -1.17
C GLN A 71 -28.24 -22.77 -1.39
N ALA A 72 -28.33 -24.07 -1.13
CA ALA A 72 -29.53 -24.87 -1.46
C ALA A 72 -30.57 -25.01 -0.31
N GLN A 73 -30.48 -24.21 0.76
CA GLN A 73 -31.40 -24.29 1.90
C GLN A 73 -32.01 -22.94 2.32
N ARG A 74 -32.28 -22.04 1.36
CA ARG A 74 -33.16 -20.88 1.60
C ARG A 74 -34.40 -20.96 0.74
#